data_AF-A0A1G3J8L4-F1
#
_entry.id   AF-A0A1G3J8L4-F1
#
_cell.length_a   1.000
_cell.length_b   1.000
_cell.length_c   1.000
_cell.angle_alpha   90.00
_cell.angle_beta   90.00
_cell.angle_gamma   90.00
#
_symmetry.space_group_name_H-M   'P 1'
#
loop_
_entity.id
_entity.type
_entity.pdbx_description
1 polymer ?
#
loop_
_entity_poly.entity_id
_entity_poly.type
_entity_poly.pdbx_seq_one_letter_code
_entity_poly.pdbx_strand_id
1 'polypeptide(L)'
;MKAIFYLFVSLVLVCCNNTESDQLKSTTDTISVKQISISEDRANPEKNPIAVYAVPVDDGMGNLNNWKFAVNIYETTKTFNYKVNVQYKEIRSTEIIQIPNFNTMPAVSIKPGKSGLDCMIGFNDSKGLFKEYIQVSVKNEQLKVKKVNSYAVRSYQRKLN
;
A
#
# COMPACT_ATOMS: atom_id res chain seq x y z
N MET A 1 8.13 -66.60 33.74
CA MET A 1 8.86 -67.37 32.69
C MET A 1 8.27 -67.01 31.33
N LYS A 2 9.13 -66.57 30.40
CA LYS A 2 8.92 -66.60 28.93
C LYS A 2 7.83 -65.63 28.42
N ALA A 3 8.07 -64.35 28.15
CA ALA A 3 9.12 -63.74 27.32
C ALA A 3 9.23 -64.33 25.89
N ILE A 4 8.11 -64.67 25.24
CA ILE A 4 8.04 -64.90 23.79
C ILE A 4 6.62 -64.54 23.35
N PHE A 5 6.36 -63.30 22.92
CA PHE A 5 5.26 -62.97 21.97
C PHE A 5 5.32 -61.54 21.40
N TYR A 6 6.46 -60.84 21.53
CA TYR A 6 6.67 -59.46 21.05
C TYR A 6 7.77 -59.37 19.98
N LEU A 7 7.87 -60.36 19.08
CA LEU A 7 8.95 -60.37 18.08
C LEU A 7 8.53 -61.03 16.76
N PHE A 8 7.42 -60.60 16.17
CA PHE A 8 7.11 -60.96 14.78
C PHE A 8 6.31 -59.90 13.98
N VAL A 9 6.37 -58.63 14.38
CA VAL A 9 5.79 -57.50 13.62
C VAL A 9 6.79 -56.35 13.56
N SER A 10 7.99 -56.65 13.03
CA SER A 10 9.05 -55.64 12.79
C SER A 10 9.79 -55.88 11.47
N LEU A 11 9.21 -56.62 10.53
CA LEU A 11 9.92 -57.05 9.33
C LEU A 11 9.11 -56.86 8.05
N VAL A 12 8.72 -55.62 7.73
CA VAL A 12 8.55 -55.19 6.33
C VAL A 12 8.74 -53.67 6.27
N LEU A 13 9.36 -53.20 5.19
CA LEU A 13 9.57 -51.79 4.78
C LEU A 13 10.97 -51.20 5.06
N VAL A 14 11.99 -51.95 4.64
CA VAL A 14 13.17 -51.36 3.99
C VAL A 14 12.82 -51.17 2.50
N CYS A 15 12.88 -49.95 2.00
CA CYS A 15 13.20 -49.61 0.61
C CYS A 15 13.72 -48.16 0.56
N CYS A 16 15.02 -47.97 0.80
CA CYS A 16 15.72 -46.77 0.35
C CYS A 16 16.10 -46.99 -1.11
N ASN A 17 15.49 -46.23 -2.02
CA ASN A 17 15.96 -46.13 -3.39
C ASN A 17 17.21 -45.22 -3.42
N ASN A 18 18.33 -45.77 -3.85
CA ASN A 18 19.48 -44.99 -4.31
C ASN A 18 19.07 -44.27 -5.60
N THR A 19 19.13 -42.95 -5.59
CA THR A 19 19.12 -42.15 -6.83
C THR A 19 20.41 -41.36 -6.85
N GLU A 20 21.39 -41.88 -7.61
CA GLU A 20 22.49 -41.06 -8.10
C GLU A 20 21.88 -39.89 -8.90
N SER A 21 22.19 -38.67 -8.48
CA SER A 21 21.97 -37.49 -9.30
C SER A 21 23.32 -36.94 -9.68
N ASP A 22 23.60 -37.02 -10.98
CA ASP A 22 24.72 -36.40 -11.64
C ASP A 22 24.88 -34.95 -11.23
N GLN A 23 26.12 -34.59 -10.88
CA GLN A 23 26.53 -33.20 -10.74
C GLN A 23 26.52 -32.53 -12.12
N LEU A 24 25.37 -31.97 -12.49
CA LEU A 24 25.33 -30.85 -13.42
C LEU A 24 25.92 -29.63 -12.69
N LYS A 25 27.19 -29.35 -12.99
CA LYS A 25 27.81 -28.03 -12.79
C LYS A 25 26.97 -27.00 -13.55
N SER A 26 25.97 -26.46 -12.87
CA SER A 26 25.36 -25.20 -13.28
C SER A 26 26.33 -24.10 -12.88
N THR A 27 27.03 -23.57 -13.87
CA THR A 27 27.69 -22.27 -13.77
C THR A 27 26.62 -21.28 -13.32
N THR A 28 26.64 -20.92 -12.04
CA THR A 28 25.81 -19.85 -11.50
C THR A 28 26.31 -18.54 -12.12
N ASP A 29 25.86 -18.26 -13.34
CA ASP A 29 25.86 -16.93 -13.89
C ASP A 29 25.06 -16.08 -12.91
N THR A 30 25.80 -15.30 -12.13
CA THR A 30 25.24 -14.36 -11.17
C THR A 30 24.60 -13.27 -12.02
N ILE A 31 23.34 -13.47 -12.42
CA ILE A 31 22.52 -12.40 -12.97
C ILE A 31 22.31 -11.44 -11.82
N SER A 32 23.16 -10.41 -11.77
CA SER A 32 22.95 -9.22 -10.96
C SER A 32 21.68 -8.56 -11.50
N VAL A 33 20.54 -8.97 -10.97
CA VAL A 33 19.25 -8.30 -11.19
C VAL A 33 19.39 -6.95 -10.50
N LYS A 34 19.85 -5.95 -11.25
CA LYS A 34 19.89 -4.56 -10.84
C LYS A 34 18.48 -4.21 -10.35
N GLN A 35 18.30 -4.09 -9.03
CA GLN A 35 17.03 -3.65 -8.48
C GLN A 35 16.70 -2.31 -9.12
N ILE A 36 15.53 -2.24 -9.77
CA ILE A 36 15.00 -1.01 -10.34
C ILE A 36 14.66 -0.11 -9.15
N SER A 37 15.61 0.73 -8.73
CA SER A 37 15.41 1.68 -7.65
C SER A 37 14.66 2.89 -8.19
N ILE A 38 13.53 3.22 -7.59
CA ILE A 38 12.76 4.42 -7.94
C ILE A 38 13.47 5.64 -7.36
N SER A 39 13.64 6.66 -8.19
CA SER A 39 14.20 7.94 -7.76
C SER A 39 13.38 8.55 -6.63
N GLU A 40 14.07 8.99 -5.57
CA GLU A 40 13.43 9.71 -4.46
C GLU A 40 12.81 11.03 -4.92
N ASP A 41 13.40 11.63 -5.97
CA ASP A 41 12.92 12.86 -6.59
C ASP A 41 12.17 12.58 -7.90
N ARG A 42 11.08 13.31 -8.08
CA ARG A 42 10.22 13.29 -9.25
C ARG A 42 10.62 14.41 -10.19
N ALA A 43 11.04 14.03 -11.41
CA ALA A 43 11.53 14.97 -12.40
C ALA A 43 10.49 16.02 -12.83
N ASN A 44 9.27 15.57 -13.15
CA ASN A 44 8.19 16.42 -13.68
C ASN A 44 6.89 16.15 -12.91
N PRO A 45 6.69 16.76 -11.73
CA PRO A 45 5.43 16.62 -11.00
C PRO A 45 4.28 17.28 -11.76
N GLU A 46 3.12 16.62 -11.80
CA GLU A 46 1.91 17.16 -12.41
C GLU A 46 1.45 18.43 -11.66
N LYS A 47 1.13 19.48 -12.43
CA LYS A 47 0.69 20.78 -11.86
C LYS A 47 -0.77 20.72 -11.43
N ASN A 48 -1.58 19.94 -12.13
CA ASN A 48 -2.98 19.70 -11.81
C ASN A 48 -3.12 18.64 -10.70
N PRO A 49 -4.26 18.59 -10.01
CA PRO A 49 -4.50 17.52 -9.06
C PRO A 49 -4.60 16.18 -9.77
N ILE A 50 -3.85 15.18 -9.30
CA ILE A 50 -3.87 13.81 -9.83
C ILE A 50 -5.08 13.00 -9.35
N ALA A 51 -5.73 13.45 -8.27
CA ALA A 51 -6.98 12.90 -7.79
C ALA A 51 -7.82 14.01 -7.16
N VAL A 52 -9.12 13.99 -7.48
CA VAL A 52 -10.10 14.98 -7.04
C VAL A 52 -11.33 14.26 -6.52
N TYR A 53 -11.81 14.69 -5.36
CA TYR A 53 -13.14 14.35 -4.86
C TYR A 53 -13.81 15.64 -4.42
N ALA A 54 -15.02 15.90 -4.91
CA ALA A 54 -15.75 17.10 -4.56
C ALA A 54 -17.25 16.83 -4.53
N VAL A 55 -17.92 17.31 -3.49
CA VAL A 55 -19.38 17.31 -3.38
C VAL A 55 -19.87 18.69 -2.94
N PRO A 56 -20.99 19.18 -3.47
CA PRO A 56 -21.60 20.40 -2.97
C PRO A 56 -22.08 20.21 -1.53
N VAL A 57 -22.06 21.30 -0.77
CA VAL A 57 -22.58 21.37 0.60
C VAL A 57 -23.68 22.42 0.61
N ASP A 58 -24.89 22.01 0.98
CA ASP A 58 -26.02 22.91 1.10
C ASP A 58 -25.74 24.01 2.14
N ASP A 59 -26.05 25.24 1.77
CA ASP A 59 -25.94 26.43 2.62
C ASP A 59 -27.29 26.88 3.20
N GLY A 60 -28.37 26.15 2.90
CA GLY A 60 -29.72 26.48 3.34
C GLY A 60 -30.32 27.70 2.64
N MET A 61 -29.60 28.28 1.66
CA MET A 61 -30.01 29.45 0.88
C MET A 61 -30.05 29.15 -0.62
N GLY A 62 -30.00 27.89 -1.04
CA GLY A 62 -29.99 27.52 -2.47
C GLY A 62 -28.61 27.51 -3.09
N ASN A 63 -27.55 27.27 -2.30
CA ASN A 63 -26.14 27.18 -2.71
C ASN A 63 -25.53 28.49 -3.23
N LEU A 64 -25.99 29.65 -2.76
CA LEU A 64 -25.40 30.96 -3.12
C LEU A 64 -23.90 31.03 -2.79
N ASN A 65 -23.48 30.41 -1.69
CA ASN A 65 -22.11 30.44 -1.22
C ASN A 65 -21.19 29.46 -1.97
N ASN A 66 -21.74 28.60 -2.85
CA ASN A 66 -21.00 27.56 -3.56
C ASN A 66 -20.12 26.71 -2.63
N TRP A 67 -20.63 26.42 -1.43
CA TRP A 67 -19.92 25.61 -0.46
C TRP A 67 -19.74 24.19 -0.97
N LYS A 68 -18.59 23.62 -0.62
CA LYS A 68 -18.23 22.26 -1.02
C LYS A 68 -17.39 21.58 0.04
N PHE A 69 -17.45 20.26 0.02
CA PHE A 69 -16.44 19.39 0.58
C PHE A 69 -15.58 18.91 -0.58
N ALA A 70 -14.30 19.27 -0.57
CA ALA A 70 -13.38 18.94 -1.64
C ALA A 70 -12.03 18.47 -1.12
N VAL A 71 -11.47 17.45 -1.76
CA VAL A 71 -10.15 16.89 -1.50
C VAL A 71 -9.41 16.78 -2.84
N ASN A 72 -8.28 17.47 -2.93
CA ASN A 72 -7.43 17.50 -4.12
C ASN A 72 -6.03 17.01 -3.75
N ILE A 73 -5.49 16.05 -4.49
CA ILE A 73 -4.16 15.52 -4.28
C ILE A 73 -3.25 15.99 -5.40
N TYR A 74 -2.10 16.54 -5.04
CA TYR A 74 -1.08 17.02 -5.95
C TYR A 74 0.22 16.26 -5.74
N GLU A 75 0.94 16.11 -6.84
CA GLU A 75 2.30 15.62 -6.83
C GLU A 75 3.25 16.65 -6.21
N THR A 76 4.38 16.17 -5.69
CA THR A 76 5.48 17.04 -5.24
C THR A 76 6.78 16.63 -5.93
N THR A 77 7.83 17.43 -5.73
CA THR A 77 9.17 17.09 -6.21
C THR A 77 9.72 15.82 -5.55
N LYS A 78 9.19 15.39 -4.41
CA LYS A 78 9.54 14.11 -3.79
C LYS A 78 8.55 13.03 -4.23
N THR A 79 9.04 11.97 -4.86
CA THR A 79 8.23 10.90 -5.48
C THR A 79 7.20 10.27 -4.55
N PHE A 80 7.52 10.21 -3.26
CA PHE A 80 6.69 9.54 -2.26
C PHE A 80 5.87 10.50 -1.40
N ASN A 81 6.02 11.81 -1.61
CA ASN A 81 5.26 12.83 -0.89
C ASN A 81 4.21 13.44 -1.80
N TYR A 82 2.99 13.56 -1.28
CA TYR A 82 1.86 14.16 -1.98
C TYR A 82 1.26 15.27 -1.13
N LYS A 83 0.89 16.37 -1.78
CA LYS A 83 0.19 17.47 -1.11
C LYS A 83 -1.31 17.27 -1.23
N VAL A 84 -1.99 17.24 -0.09
CA VAL A 84 -3.43 17.08 0.00
C VAL A 84 -4.03 18.42 0.43
N ASN A 85 -4.84 19.01 -0.44
CA ASN A 85 -5.62 20.20 -0.13
C ASN A 85 -7.06 19.78 0.16
N VAL A 86 -7.54 20.11 1.36
CA VAL A 86 -8.90 19.82 1.80
C VAL A 86 -9.66 21.12 2.02
N GLN A 87 -10.90 21.16 1.57
CA GLN A 87 -11.82 22.26 1.78
C GLN A 87 -13.15 21.72 2.32
N TYR A 88 -13.71 22.38 3.33
CA TYR A 88 -15.09 22.22 3.77
C TYR A 88 -15.69 23.58 4.08
N LYS A 89 -16.69 24.01 3.30
CA LYS A 89 -17.20 25.40 3.35
C LYS A 89 -16.02 26.39 3.20
N GLU A 90 -15.79 27.23 4.20
CA GLU A 90 -14.67 28.18 4.26
C GLU A 90 -13.38 27.60 4.87
N ILE A 91 -13.49 26.47 5.58
CA ILE A 91 -12.35 25.82 6.23
C ILE A 91 -11.46 25.18 5.17
N ARG A 92 -10.17 25.48 5.22
CA ARG A 92 -9.15 24.93 4.33
C ARG A 92 -8.02 24.33 5.15
N SER A 93 -7.57 23.14 4.76
CA SER A 93 -6.39 22.49 5.33
C SER A 93 -5.47 22.01 4.21
N THR A 94 -4.17 22.03 4.45
CA THR A 94 -3.16 21.49 3.53
C THR A 94 -2.23 20.59 4.31
N GLU A 95 -2.08 19.35 3.86
CA GLU A 95 -1.22 18.36 4.49
C GLU A 95 -0.29 17.71 3.47
N ILE A 96 0.83 17.18 3.95
CA ILE A 96 1.71 16.31 3.17
C ILE A 96 1.51 14.88 3.65
N ILE A 97 1.23 13.98 2.72
CA ILE A 97 1.14 12.54 2.99
C ILE A 97 2.35 11.84 2.37
N GLN A 98 2.98 10.97 3.14
CA GLN A 98 4.09 10.14 2.67
C GLN A 98 3.61 8.71 2.44
N ILE A 99 3.85 8.20 1.24
CA ILE A 99 3.59 6.82 0.85
C ILE A 99 4.90 6.04 0.99
N PRO A 100 4.92 4.86 1.63
CA PRO A 100 6.13 4.06 1.71
C PRO A 100 6.62 3.61 0.32
N ASN A 101 7.93 3.52 0.15
CA ASN A 101 8.53 3.08 -1.11
C ASN A 101 8.46 1.55 -1.24
N PHE A 102 7.43 1.05 -1.93
CA PHE A 102 7.27 -0.39 -2.23
C PHE A 102 8.06 -0.83 -3.48
N ASN A 103 9.13 -0.12 -3.85
CA ASN A 103 9.88 -0.31 -5.10
C ASN A 103 8.98 -0.27 -6.35
N THR A 104 7.85 0.43 -6.27
CA THR A 104 6.87 0.64 -7.34
C THR A 104 6.40 2.09 -7.30
N MET A 105 6.10 2.66 -8.47
CA MET A 105 5.66 4.06 -8.55
C MET A 105 4.31 4.18 -7.82
N PRO A 106 4.20 5.04 -6.79
CA PRO A 106 2.96 5.15 -6.04
C PRO A 106 1.82 5.68 -6.91
N ALA A 107 0.77 4.87 -7.06
CA ALA A 107 -0.47 5.27 -7.71
C ALA A 107 -1.49 5.66 -6.62
N VAL A 108 -1.57 6.96 -6.32
CA VAL A 108 -2.46 7.52 -5.29
C VAL A 108 -3.82 7.86 -5.89
N SER A 109 -4.90 7.52 -5.19
CA SER A 109 -6.27 7.82 -5.61
C SER A 109 -7.19 8.10 -4.42
N ILE A 110 -8.36 8.67 -4.70
CA ILE A 110 -9.42 8.90 -3.71
C ILE A 110 -10.60 7.99 -4.03
N LYS A 111 -11.19 7.36 -3.00
CA LYS A 111 -12.45 6.63 -3.10
C LYS A 111 -13.52 7.26 -2.22
N PRO A 112 -14.80 7.28 -2.63
CA PRO A 112 -15.90 7.69 -1.76
C PRO A 112 -15.95 6.85 -0.48
N GLY A 113 -16.32 7.49 0.63
CA GLY A 113 -16.50 6.85 1.92
C GLY A 113 -17.96 6.42 2.15
N LYS A 114 -18.38 6.41 3.42
CA LYS A 114 -19.74 5.98 3.80
C LYS A 114 -20.82 7.00 3.49
N SER A 115 -20.45 8.27 3.30
CA SER A 115 -21.35 9.38 2.98
C SER A 115 -20.70 10.34 1.99
N GLY A 116 -21.47 11.28 1.44
CA GLY A 116 -20.94 12.29 0.52
C GLY A 116 -19.80 13.14 1.13
N LEU A 117 -19.85 13.41 2.44
CA LEU A 117 -18.83 14.16 3.18
C LEU A 117 -17.74 13.26 3.79
N ASP A 118 -17.50 12.11 3.20
CA ASP A 118 -16.51 11.12 3.64
C ASP A 118 -15.79 10.56 2.40
N CYS A 119 -14.46 10.52 2.44
CA CYS A 119 -13.66 9.90 1.40
C CYS A 119 -12.37 9.29 1.97
N MET A 120 -11.85 8.30 1.24
CA MET A 120 -10.63 7.59 1.59
C MET A 120 -9.54 7.90 0.58
N ILE A 121 -8.44 8.46 1.06
CA ILE A 121 -7.19 8.58 0.32
C ILE A 121 -6.40 7.28 0.50
N GLY A 122 -5.91 6.73 -0.60
CA GLY A 122 -5.12 5.52 -0.58
C GLY A 122 -4.21 5.41 -1.80
N PHE A 123 -3.55 4.27 -1.92
CA PHE A 123 -2.64 3.98 -3.01
C PHE A 123 -2.76 2.52 -3.44
N ASN A 124 -2.38 2.19 -4.67
CA ASN A 124 -2.37 0.81 -5.12
C ASN A 124 -1.08 0.11 -4.66
N ASP A 125 -1.22 -1.13 -4.18
CA ASP A 125 -0.06 -2.01 -3.96
C ASP A 125 0.51 -2.55 -5.28
N SER A 126 1.56 -3.35 -5.21
CA SER A 126 2.20 -3.97 -6.38
C SER A 126 1.28 -4.91 -7.17
N LYS A 127 0.13 -5.33 -6.61
CA LYS A 127 -0.90 -6.13 -7.28
C LYS A 127 -2.04 -5.27 -7.86
N GLY A 128 -1.94 -3.94 -7.76
CA GLY A 128 -2.98 -3.02 -8.19
C GLY A 128 -4.15 -2.90 -7.21
N LEU A 129 -4.05 -3.48 -6.01
CA LEU A 129 -5.13 -3.41 -5.01
C LEU A 129 -5.04 -2.12 -4.22
N PHE A 130 -6.15 -1.39 -4.16
CA PHE A 130 -6.26 -0.16 -3.39
C PHE A 130 -6.08 -0.43 -1.89
N LYS A 131 -5.15 0.31 -1.27
CA LYS A 131 -4.86 0.32 0.16
C LYS A 131 -5.30 1.63 0.78
N GLU A 132 -6.30 1.55 1.64
CA GLU A 132 -6.84 2.68 2.39
C GLU A 132 -5.78 3.25 3.33
N TYR A 133 -5.52 4.55 3.31
CA TYR A 133 -4.46 5.14 4.11
C TYR A 133 -4.95 6.23 5.07
N ILE A 134 -5.63 7.24 4.53
CA ILE A 134 -6.12 8.40 5.29
C ILE A 134 -7.60 8.62 4.94
N GLN A 135 -8.43 8.72 5.96
CA GLN A 135 -9.82 9.11 5.83
C GLN A 135 -9.94 10.63 6.02
N VAL A 136 -10.65 11.28 5.11
CA VAL A 136 -11.06 12.68 5.22
C VAL A 136 -12.57 12.69 5.33
N SER A 137 -13.09 13.21 6.44
CA SER A 137 -14.52 13.20 6.72
C SER A 137 -14.98 14.46 7.44
N VAL A 138 -16.25 14.79 7.30
CA VAL A 138 -16.91 15.81 8.11
C VAL A 138 -17.93 15.15 9.03
N LYS A 139 -17.83 15.44 10.32
CA LYS A 139 -18.82 15.01 11.33
C LYS A 139 -19.11 16.18 12.26
N ASN A 140 -20.41 16.46 12.49
CA ASN A 140 -20.85 17.59 13.32
C ASN A 140 -20.18 18.91 12.89
N GLU A 141 -20.17 19.18 11.58
CA GLU A 141 -19.53 20.35 10.95
C GLU A 141 -18.00 20.47 11.16
N GLN A 142 -17.35 19.46 11.74
CA GLN A 142 -15.92 19.45 11.95
C GLN A 142 -15.22 18.63 10.86
N LEU A 143 -14.27 19.27 10.19
CA LEU A 143 -13.37 18.58 9.26
C LEU A 143 -12.37 17.73 10.06
N LYS A 144 -12.28 16.45 9.70
CA LYS A 144 -11.36 15.50 10.30
C LYS A 144 -10.55 14.76 9.24
N VAL A 145 -9.24 14.87 9.35
CA VAL A 145 -8.26 14.08 8.61
C VAL A 145 -7.68 13.04 9.58
N LYS A 146 -7.80 11.76 9.25
CA LYS A 146 -7.36 10.67 10.14
C LYS A 146 -6.62 9.61 9.34
N LYS A 147 -5.40 9.27 9.75
CA LYS A 147 -4.71 8.07 9.29
C LYS A 147 -5.44 6.82 9.80
N VAL A 148 -5.92 5.97 8.89
CA VAL A 148 -6.68 4.75 9.22
C VAL A 148 -5.81 3.50 9.24
N ASN A 149 -4.79 3.44 8.38
CA ASN A 149 -3.84 2.34 8.32
C ASN A 149 -2.41 2.86 8.29
N SER A 150 -1.47 2.01 8.71
CA SER A 150 -0.04 2.26 8.58
C SER A 150 0.58 1.14 7.75
N TYR A 151 1.40 1.52 6.77
CA TYR A 151 2.10 0.58 5.92
C TYR A 151 3.59 0.79 6.04
N ALA A 152 4.34 -0.30 6.00
CA ALA A 152 5.80 -0.29 6.10
C ALA A 152 6.39 -1.41 5.23
N VAL A 153 7.61 -1.20 4.77
CA VAL A 153 8.38 -2.18 4.01
C VAL A 153 9.23 -2.97 5.01
N ARG A 154 9.21 -4.30 4.91
CA ARG A 154 10.09 -5.18 5.71
C ARG A 154 11.22 -5.68 4.83
N SER A 155 12.46 -5.44 5.25
CA SER A 155 13.66 -6.06 4.66
C SER A 155 14.06 -7.29 5.47
N TYR A 156 14.13 -8.46 4.84
CA TYR A 156 14.70 -9.66 5.46
C TYR A 156 16.20 -9.71 5.14
N GLN A 157 17.04 -9.48 6.14
CA GLN A 157 18.48 -9.76 6.02
C GLN A 157 18.70 -11.23 6.34
N ARG A 158 18.93 -12.05 5.30
CA ARG A 158 19.41 -13.43 5.49
C ARG A 158 20.88 -13.34 5.88
N LYS A 159 21.23 -13.74 7.11
CA LYS A 159 22.64 -13.98 7.46
C LYS A 159 23.14 -15.13 6.58
N LEU A 160 24.15 -14.85 5.78
CA LEU A 160 24.95 -15.90 5.14
C LEU A 160 25.84 -16.47 6.26
N ASN A 161 25.63 -17.75 6.59
CA ASN A 161 26.54 -18.52 7.43
C ASN A 161 27.70 -19.03 6.58
#